data_AF-A0AAD1WLJ8-F1
#
_entry.id   AF-A0AAD1WLJ8-F1
#
_cell.length_a   1.000
_cell.length_b   1.000
_cell.length_c   1.000
_cell.angle_alpha   90.00
_cell.angle_beta   90.00
_cell.angle_gamma   90.00
#
_symmetry.space_group_name_H-M   'P 1'
#
loop_
_entity.id
_entity.type
_entity.pdbx_description
1 polymer ?
#
loop_
_entity_poly.entity_id
_entity_poly.type
_entity_poly.pdbx_seq_one_letter_code
_entity_poly.pdbx_strand_id
1 'polypeptide(L)'
;MSVARGSVPSRKYNQHHVVKNMAEKRPRLEHDSDKKIDWRKDKQQRKEQRKQWREAKLVKQLEKRQQQQKLEQLEKEGKKTAIGRQYTLSVALPGSILDNAQSPELRTYLAGQIARACCVFCVDEIVIFDEVGEGSKSVEGNFEGVGKKGQACVQLARILQYLECPQYLRKSFFPKHQDLQFAGLLNPLDSPHHLRIDEDSEYREGVVLNRPTKPGKGSFVNCGMRKEVQIDKLLQVGVRVTVRLHPDNAEKRVRKGIVVSPQSPRTDGGLYWGYRVRLASCISSVFTECPFKDGYDLSIGTSEKGSNVEDVTLPKFKHALVVFGGLQGLEASVDSDQNVNITEPSLLFNHYLNTCPGQGSRTIRTEEAILISLSALRPKIEAASHSPEGS
;
A
#
# COMPACT_ATOMS: atom_id res chain seq x y z
N MET A 1 -15.25 52.37 36.48
CA MET A 1 -15.77 52.40 37.87
C MET A 1 -15.11 51.30 38.68
N SER A 2 -14.48 51.68 39.81
CA SER A 2 -14.00 50.90 40.98
C SER A 2 -13.20 49.61 40.75
N VAL A 3 -11.88 49.48 40.99
CA VAL A 3 -11.00 49.83 42.15
C VAL A 3 -11.35 49.11 43.46
N ALA A 4 -10.50 48.16 43.89
CA ALA A 4 -9.72 48.17 45.15
C ALA A 4 -9.03 46.80 45.41
N ARG A 5 -7.67 46.72 45.40
CA ARG A 5 -6.73 46.62 46.57
C ARG A 5 -6.87 45.29 47.33
N GLY A 6 -5.88 44.39 47.41
CA GLY A 6 -4.50 44.50 47.91
C GLY A 6 -4.38 43.45 49.04
N SER A 7 -3.39 42.56 49.12
CA SER A 7 -2.09 42.79 49.78
C SER A 7 -1.37 41.42 49.93
N VAL A 8 -0.04 41.43 49.85
CA VAL A 8 0.90 40.31 50.13
C VAL A 8 1.35 40.42 51.62
N PRO A 9 1.60 39.34 52.39
CA PRO A 9 2.98 38.85 52.58
C PRO A 9 3.19 37.34 52.84
N SER A 10 4.27 36.83 52.25
CA SER A 10 5.31 35.90 52.75
C SER A 10 5.06 34.94 53.93
N ARG A 11 5.30 33.63 53.72
CA ARG A 11 6.43 32.86 54.31
C ARG A 11 6.39 31.37 53.89
N LYS A 12 7.58 30.85 53.57
CA LYS A 12 7.88 29.45 53.24
C LYS A 12 7.58 28.52 54.43
N TYR A 13 7.00 27.34 54.18
CA TYR A 13 7.28 26.15 54.99
C TYR A 13 7.15 24.87 54.15
N ASN A 14 8.25 24.11 54.11
CA ASN A 14 8.35 22.74 53.64
C ASN A 14 7.46 21.82 54.48
N GLN A 15 6.78 20.86 53.85
CA GLN A 15 6.37 19.62 54.51
C GLN A 15 6.89 18.42 53.73
N HIS A 16 7.88 17.77 54.34
CA HIS A 16 8.39 16.45 54.01
C HIS A 16 7.36 15.39 54.40
N HIS A 17 7.04 14.48 53.48
CA HIS A 17 6.43 13.21 53.86
C HIS A 17 7.51 12.26 54.40
N VAL A 18 7.36 11.98 55.69
CA VAL A 18 8.11 11.04 56.51
C VAL A 18 7.62 9.62 56.22
N VAL A 19 8.52 8.71 55.84
CA VAL A 19 8.29 7.26 55.97
C VAL A 19 9.31 6.69 56.94
N LYS A 20 8.77 6.01 57.94
CA LYS A 20 9.39 5.51 59.17
C LYS A 20 10.52 4.50 58.88
N ASN A 21 11.70 4.77 59.44
CA ASN A 21 12.76 3.76 59.61
C ASN A 21 12.44 2.92 60.85
N MET A 22 12.17 1.63 60.66
CA MET A 22 12.22 0.62 61.72
C MET A 22 13.66 0.15 61.85
N ALA A 23 14.21 0.30 63.05
CA ALA A 23 15.59 -0.03 63.38
C ALA A 23 15.74 -1.54 63.64
N GLU A 24 16.47 -2.23 62.76
CA GLU A 24 17.09 -3.52 63.10
C GLU A 24 18.44 -3.27 63.79
N LYS A 25 18.56 -3.83 65.01
CA LYS A 25 19.75 -3.75 65.86
C LYS A 25 20.95 -4.42 65.19
N ARG A 26 22.04 -3.66 64.99
CA ARG A 26 23.36 -4.22 64.65
C ARG A 26 23.98 -4.89 65.89
N PRO A 27 24.61 -6.07 65.76
CA PRO A 27 25.40 -6.65 66.84
C PRO A 27 26.65 -5.80 67.11
N ARG A 28 27.08 -5.77 68.38
CA ARG A 28 28.31 -5.10 68.84
C ARG A 28 29.52 -5.76 68.16
N LEU A 29 30.37 -4.94 67.54
CA LEU A 29 31.69 -5.35 67.06
C LEU A 29 32.62 -5.46 68.26
N GLU A 30 33.01 -6.70 68.58
CA GLU A 30 34.20 -6.96 69.37
C GLU A 30 35.43 -6.51 68.57
N HIS A 31 36.33 -5.85 69.28
CA HIS A 31 37.60 -5.37 68.73
C HIS A 31 38.53 -6.57 68.66
N ASP A 32 38.70 -7.13 67.47
CA ASP A 32 39.75 -8.12 67.22
C ASP A 32 40.64 -7.70 66.05
N SER A 33 41.89 -8.03 66.28
CA SER A 33 43.18 -7.62 65.75
C SER A 33 43.39 -7.61 64.23
N ASP A 34 44.19 -6.62 63.81
CA ASP A 34 45.12 -6.56 62.66
C ASP A 34 44.85 -7.47 61.44
N LYS A 35 44.22 -6.90 60.40
CA LYS A 35 44.54 -7.22 59.00
C LYS A 35 44.86 -5.93 58.25
N LYS A 36 46.15 -5.59 58.17
CA LYS A 36 46.68 -4.61 57.22
C LYS A 36 46.29 -5.03 55.79
N ILE A 37 45.22 -4.43 55.27
CA ILE A 37 44.89 -4.49 53.84
C ILE A 37 46.02 -3.75 53.12
N ASP A 38 46.80 -4.48 52.32
CA ASP A 38 47.89 -3.93 51.53
C ASP A 38 47.32 -2.95 50.48
N TRP A 39 47.31 -1.66 50.82
CA TRP A 39 46.73 -0.58 50.01
C TRP A 39 47.29 -0.54 48.58
N ARG A 40 48.49 -1.10 48.35
CA ARG A 40 49.10 -1.22 47.02
C ARG A 40 48.38 -2.25 46.15
N LYS A 41 47.94 -3.37 46.74
CA LYS A 41 47.19 -4.44 46.03
C LYS A 41 45.77 -4.01 45.68
N ASP A 42 45.06 -3.32 46.58
CA ASP A 42 43.72 -2.77 46.29
C ASP A 42 43.77 -1.70 45.18
N LYS A 43 44.82 -0.86 45.18
CA LYS A 43 45.03 0.16 44.15
C LYS A 43 45.37 -0.46 42.79
N GLN A 44 46.12 -1.56 42.75
CA GLN A 44 46.37 -2.32 41.51
C GLN A 44 45.09 -2.97 40.97
N GLN A 45 44.30 -3.63 41.82
CA GLN A 45 43.04 -4.25 41.41
C GLN A 45 42.04 -3.22 40.84
N ARG A 46 41.90 -2.04 41.46
CA ARG A 46 41.06 -0.96 40.91
C ARG A 46 41.58 -0.40 39.58
N LYS A 47 42.89 -0.42 39.35
CA LYS A 47 43.51 0.01 38.08
C LYS A 47 43.23 -1.00 36.96
N GLU A 48 43.33 -2.30 37.27
CA GLU A 48 42.99 -3.42 36.37
C GLU A 48 41.51 -3.38 35.95
N GLN A 49 40.60 -3.23 36.93
CA GLN A 49 39.16 -3.14 36.68
C GLN A 49 38.80 -1.92 35.82
N ARG A 50 39.45 -0.77 36.03
CA ARG A 50 39.29 0.42 35.17
C ARG A 50 39.80 0.19 33.76
N LYS A 51 40.86 -0.59 33.56
CA LYS A 51 41.40 -0.93 32.25
C LYS A 51 40.42 -1.83 31.49
N GLN A 52 39.92 -2.89 32.13
CA GLN A 52 38.91 -3.79 31.57
C GLN A 52 37.60 -3.05 31.23
N TRP A 53 37.16 -2.11 32.08
CA TRP A 53 35.98 -1.29 31.80
C TRP A 53 36.18 -0.37 30.57
N ARG A 54 37.37 0.21 30.41
CA ARG A 54 37.71 1.02 29.22
C ARG A 54 37.75 0.19 27.96
N GLU A 55 38.34 -1.00 28.01
CA GLU A 55 38.41 -1.95 26.89
C GLU A 55 37.00 -2.39 26.46
N ALA A 56 36.15 -2.80 27.41
CA ALA A 56 34.75 -3.17 27.13
C ALA A 56 33.94 -2.01 26.53
N LYS A 57 34.18 -0.77 27.00
CA LYS A 57 33.53 0.43 26.45
C LYS A 57 33.99 0.73 25.03
N LEU A 58 35.27 0.52 24.73
CA LEU A 58 35.85 0.69 23.39
C LEU A 58 35.27 -0.33 22.40
N VAL A 59 35.17 -1.60 22.81
CA VAL A 59 34.57 -2.67 21.99
C VAL A 59 33.11 -2.35 21.68
N LYS A 60 32.32 -1.95 22.68
CA LYS A 60 30.92 -1.56 22.48
C LYS A 60 30.76 -0.34 21.55
N GLN A 61 31.72 0.58 21.58
CA GLN A 61 31.73 1.75 20.70
C GLN A 61 32.11 1.38 19.25
N LEU A 62 33.05 0.44 19.07
CA LEU A 62 33.44 -0.10 17.77
C LEU A 62 32.31 -0.91 17.13
N GLU A 63 31.63 -1.76 17.89
CA GLU A 63 30.44 -2.52 17.43
C GLU A 63 29.34 -1.57 16.97
N LYS A 64 29.05 -0.52 17.75
CA LYS A 64 28.04 0.49 17.38
C LYS A 64 28.42 1.23 16.10
N ARG A 65 29.70 1.55 15.91
CA ARG A 65 30.21 2.21 14.70
C ARG A 65 30.17 1.31 13.48
N GLN A 66 30.52 0.02 13.61
CA GLN A 66 30.38 -0.96 12.55
C GLN A 66 28.92 -1.16 12.15
N GLN A 67 28.01 -1.22 13.12
CA GLN A 67 26.59 -1.39 12.86
C GLN A 67 25.99 -0.16 12.15
N GLN A 68 26.44 1.03 12.52
CA GLN A 68 26.05 2.29 11.85
C GLN A 68 26.61 2.38 10.42
N GLN A 69 27.87 1.99 10.20
CA GLN A 69 28.45 1.91 8.85
C GLN A 69 27.72 0.90 7.95
N LYS A 70 27.26 -0.23 8.52
CA LYS A 70 26.48 -1.23 7.80
C LYS A 70 25.08 -0.71 7.42
N LEU A 71 24.43 0.03 8.32
CA LEU A 71 23.17 0.72 8.05
C LEU A 71 23.33 1.80 6.96
N GLU A 72 24.40 2.61 7.03
CA GLU A 72 24.71 3.62 6.01
C GLU A 72 25.05 2.99 4.65
N GLN A 73 25.71 1.83 4.63
CA GLN A 73 25.93 1.06 3.39
C GLN A 73 24.62 0.50 2.82
N LEU A 74 23.74 -0.04 3.65
CA LEU A 74 22.41 -0.52 3.23
C LEU A 74 21.53 0.63 2.71
N GLU A 75 21.61 1.82 3.33
CA GLU A 75 20.92 3.03 2.85
C GLU A 75 21.51 3.52 1.52
N LYS A 76 22.84 3.43 1.33
CA LYS A 76 23.50 3.77 0.07
C LYS A 76 23.19 2.76 -1.04
N GLU A 77 23.10 1.46 -0.72
CA GLU A 77 22.62 0.42 -1.65
C GLU A 77 21.13 0.60 -2.01
N GLY A 78 20.33 1.18 -1.10
CA GLY A 78 18.95 1.60 -1.36
C GLY A 78 18.83 2.80 -2.29
N LYS A 79 19.87 3.64 -2.42
CA LYS A 79 19.96 4.76 -3.37
C LYS A 79 20.52 4.33 -4.73
N LYS A 80 20.08 3.19 -5.26
CA LYS A 80 20.17 2.96 -6.71
C LYS A 80 19.30 4.03 -7.39
N THR A 81 19.82 4.66 -8.45
CA THR A 81 19.01 5.48 -9.37
C THR A 81 17.72 4.73 -9.68
N ALA A 82 16.56 5.36 -9.43
CA ALA A 82 15.28 4.72 -9.64
C ALA A 82 15.12 4.39 -11.13
N ILE A 83 15.27 3.11 -11.49
CA ILE A 83 15.11 2.62 -12.87
C ILE A 83 13.62 2.45 -13.21
N GLY A 84 12.75 2.47 -12.18
CA GLY A 84 11.34 2.13 -12.33
C GLY A 84 10.43 3.27 -12.74
N ARG A 85 9.20 2.89 -13.08
CA ARG A 85 8.11 3.78 -13.51
C ARG A 85 7.68 4.67 -12.34
N GLN A 86 7.87 5.99 -12.45
CA GLN A 86 7.51 6.93 -11.37
C GLN A 86 6.03 7.32 -11.36
N TYR A 87 5.39 7.37 -12.52
CA TYR A 87 3.97 7.71 -12.64
C TYR A 87 3.05 6.55 -12.27
N THR A 88 1.79 6.87 -11.97
CA THR A 88 0.71 5.89 -11.83
C THR A 88 -0.39 6.11 -12.87
N LEU A 89 -1.04 5.02 -13.26
CA LEU A 89 -2.21 5.02 -14.12
C LEU A 89 -3.40 4.43 -13.36
N SER A 90 -4.47 5.19 -13.23
CA SER A 90 -5.73 4.76 -12.62
C SER A 90 -6.82 4.68 -13.69
N VAL A 91 -7.70 3.68 -13.58
CA VAL A 91 -8.89 3.54 -14.42
C VAL A 91 -10.12 3.65 -13.53
N ALA A 92 -11.10 4.48 -13.92
CA ALA A 92 -12.39 4.54 -13.26
C ALA A 92 -13.51 4.09 -14.21
N LEU A 93 -14.44 3.30 -13.70
CA LEU A 93 -15.60 2.82 -14.43
C LEU A 93 -16.77 2.58 -13.47
N PRO A 94 -18.01 2.59 -13.96
CA PRO A 94 -19.15 2.34 -13.11
C PRO A 94 -19.36 0.85 -12.88
N GLY A 95 -19.84 0.46 -11.70
CA GLY A 95 -20.17 -0.94 -11.40
C GLY A 95 -21.41 -1.44 -12.17
N SER A 96 -22.28 -0.52 -12.59
CA SER A 96 -23.52 -0.78 -13.34
C SER A 96 -23.32 -1.59 -14.62
N ILE A 97 -22.11 -1.61 -15.20
CA ILE A 97 -21.81 -2.40 -16.40
C ILE A 97 -22.06 -3.90 -16.21
N LEU A 98 -21.95 -4.40 -14.97
CA LEU A 98 -22.24 -5.79 -14.66
C LEU A 98 -23.74 -6.12 -14.80
N ASP A 99 -24.62 -5.12 -14.65
CA ASP A 99 -26.08 -5.27 -14.77
C ASP A 99 -26.55 -5.56 -16.18
N ASN A 100 -25.70 -5.28 -17.18
CA ASN A 100 -25.97 -5.59 -18.58
C ASN A 100 -25.61 -7.04 -18.96
N ALA A 101 -25.03 -7.83 -18.05
CA ALA A 101 -24.66 -9.21 -18.33
C ALA A 101 -25.89 -10.13 -18.31
N GLN A 102 -25.97 -11.03 -19.29
CA GLN A 102 -27.15 -11.89 -19.51
C GLN A 102 -27.23 -13.11 -18.57
N SER A 103 -26.14 -13.44 -17.87
CA SER A 103 -26.11 -14.54 -16.90
C SER A 103 -25.11 -14.27 -15.78
N PRO A 104 -25.23 -14.93 -14.62
CA PRO A 104 -24.25 -14.84 -13.53
C PRO A 104 -22.80 -15.22 -13.94
N GLU A 105 -22.66 -16.19 -14.84
CA GLU A 105 -21.38 -16.62 -15.39
C GLU A 105 -20.76 -15.53 -16.27
N LEU A 106 -21.55 -14.97 -17.21
CA LEU A 106 -21.12 -13.88 -18.07
C LEU A 106 -20.80 -12.62 -17.28
N ARG A 107 -21.55 -12.35 -16.21
CA ARG A 107 -21.30 -11.25 -15.29
C ARG A 107 -19.94 -11.38 -14.60
N THR A 108 -19.61 -12.58 -14.15
CA THR A 108 -18.30 -12.88 -13.57
C THR A 108 -17.21 -12.75 -14.64
N TYR A 109 -17.44 -13.29 -15.83
CA TYR A 109 -16.50 -13.22 -16.95
C TYR A 109 -16.18 -11.77 -17.38
N LEU A 110 -17.19 -10.90 -17.42
CA LEU A 110 -17.05 -9.47 -17.72
C LEU A 110 -16.10 -8.77 -16.72
N ALA A 111 -16.25 -9.04 -15.42
CA ALA A 111 -15.31 -8.55 -14.41
C ALA A 111 -13.87 -9.04 -14.68
N GLY A 112 -13.71 -10.29 -15.15
CA GLY A 112 -12.44 -10.84 -15.59
C GLY A 112 -11.83 -10.14 -16.81
N GLN A 113 -12.66 -9.73 -17.78
CA GLN A 113 -12.21 -8.99 -18.97
C GLN A 113 -11.61 -7.62 -18.55
N ILE A 114 -12.27 -6.91 -17.64
CA ILE A 114 -11.80 -5.63 -17.10
C ILE A 114 -10.48 -5.82 -16.34
N ALA A 115 -10.42 -6.83 -15.46
CA ALA A 115 -9.22 -7.16 -14.70
C ALA A 115 -8.02 -7.43 -15.61
N ARG A 116 -8.22 -8.19 -16.69
CA ARG A 116 -7.19 -8.49 -17.67
C ARG A 116 -6.78 -7.27 -18.46
N ALA A 117 -7.72 -6.46 -18.95
CA ALA A 117 -7.42 -5.24 -19.68
C ALA A 117 -6.55 -4.30 -18.83
N CYS A 118 -6.93 -4.06 -17.57
CA CYS A 118 -6.17 -3.23 -16.64
C CYS A 118 -4.78 -3.81 -16.35
N CYS A 119 -4.67 -5.13 -16.20
CA CYS A 119 -3.39 -5.81 -15.99
C CYS A 119 -2.45 -5.69 -17.19
N VAL A 120 -2.95 -5.88 -18.42
CA VAL A 120 -2.16 -5.80 -19.67
C VAL A 120 -1.53 -4.42 -19.83
N PHE A 121 -2.26 -3.36 -19.48
CA PHE A 121 -1.80 -1.98 -19.57
C PHE A 121 -1.17 -1.44 -18.27
N CYS A 122 -0.84 -2.33 -17.33
CA CYS A 122 -0.13 -1.99 -16.09
C CYS A 122 -0.84 -0.89 -15.28
N VAL A 123 -2.17 -0.93 -15.17
CA VAL A 123 -2.97 0.00 -14.37
C VAL A 123 -2.70 -0.24 -12.88
N ASP A 124 -2.43 0.80 -12.10
CA ASP A 124 -2.09 0.74 -10.68
C ASP A 124 -3.32 0.78 -9.76
N GLU A 125 -4.45 1.31 -10.24
CA GLU A 125 -5.68 1.43 -9.48
C GLU A 125 -6.90 1.30 -10.38
N ILE A 126 -7.89 0.54 -9.92
CA ILE A 126 -9.22 0.48 -10.53
C ILE A 126 -10.23 1.08 -9.53
N VAL A 127 -10.86 2.17 -9.93
CA VAL A 127 -11.91 2.86 -9.16
C VAL A 127 -13.26 2.45 -9.72
N ILE A 128 -14.09 1.86 -8.88
CA ILE A 128 -15.46 1.48 -9.26
C ILE A 128 -16.39 2.48 -8.60
N PHE A 129 -17.02 3.31 -9.41
CA PHE A 129 -17.98 4.28 -8.91
C PHE A 129 -19.42 3.82 -9.11
N ASP A 130 -20.30 4.34 -8.27
CA ASP A 130 -21.73 4.14 -8.39
C ASP A 130 -22.35 5.28 -9.20
N GLU A 131 -23.20 4.94 -10.18
CA GLU A 131 -23.92 5.90 -11.03
C GLU A 131 -25.34 6.16 -10.53
N VAL A 132 -25.83 5.41 -9.55
CA VAL A 132 -27.23 5.41 -9.12
C VAL A 132 -27.39 6.02 -7.71
N GLY A 133 -26.28 6.33 -7.03
CA GLY A 133 -26.27 7.10 -5.78
C GLY A 133 -26.58 6.28 -4.52
N GLU A 134 -26.18 5.01 -4.45
CA GLU A 134 -26.58 4.07 -3.40
C GLU A 134 -25.48 3.84 -2.33
N GLY A 135 -24.32 4.50 -2.44
CA GLY A 135 -23.48 4.84 -1.29
C GLY A 135 -22.69 3.70 -0.62
N SER A 136 -22.53 2.54 -1.24
CA SER A 136 -21.73 1.44 -0.66
C SER A 136 -20.22 1.74 -0.71
N LYS A 137 -19.62 2.06 0.44
CA LYS A 137 -18.19 2.39 0.59
C LYS A 137 -17.28 1.22 0.93
N SER A 138 -17.83 0.03 1.22
CA SER A 138 -17.06 -1.15 1.62
C SER A 138 -17.35 -2.37 0.76
N VAL A 139 -16.31 -3.18 0.52
CA VAL A 139 -16.45 -4.54 -0.04
C VAL A 139 -16.79 -5.58 1.02
N GLU A 140 -16.73 -5.20 2.30
CA GLU A 140 -17.09 -6.05 3.43
C GLU A 140 -18.62 -6.05 3.61
N GLY A 141 -19.24 -7.23 3.54
CA GLY A 141 -20.70 -7.40 3.63
C GLY A 141 -21.20 -8.74 3.07
N ASN A 142 -22.35 -9.19 3.57
CA ASN A 142 -23.04 -10.40 3.10
C ASN A 142 -23.68 -10.15 1.74
N PHE A 143 -23.59 -11.13 0.83
CA PHE A 143 -24.29 -11.11 -0.45
C PHE A 143 -25.79 -11.32 -0.25
N GLU A 144 -26.61 -10.37 -0.70
CA GLU A 144 -28.07 -10.45 -0.61
C GLU A 144 -28.74 -10.94 -1.92
N GLY A 145 -27.99 -11.45 -2.89
CA GLY A 145 -28.54 -12.03 -4.12
C GLY A 145 -28.51 -11.12 -5.35
N VAL A 146 -28.40 -11.73 -6.53
CA VAL A 146 -28.41 -11.07 -7.84
C VAL A 146 -29.73 -10.31 -8.04
N GLY A 147 -29.66 -9.03 -8.45
CA GLY A 147 -30.84 -8.24 -8.83
C GLY A 147 -31.23 -7.11 -7.88
N LYS A 148 -30.48 -6.89 -6.79
CA LYS A 148 -30.58 -5.65 -5.99
C LYS A 148 -29.51 -4.65 -6.44
N LYS A 149 -29.93 -3.40 -6.62
CA LYS A 149 -29.07 -2.26 -6.98
C LYS A 149 -27.95 -2.08 -5.93
N GLY A 150 -26.77 -1.59 -6.36
CA GLY A 150 -25.60 -1.36 -5.48
C GLY A 150 -24.67 -2.58 -5.27
N GLN A 151 -25.15 -3.80 -5.51
CA GLN A 151 -24.30 -5.01 -5.44
C GLN A 151 -23.31 -5.12 -6.59
N ALA A 152 -23.60 -4.50 -7.74
CA ALA A 152 -22.74 -4.56 -8.92
C ALA A 152 -21.34 -4.02 -8.63
N CYS A 153 -21.23 -2.87 -7.96
CA CYS A 153 -19.97 -2.27 -7.55
C CYS A 153 -19.19 -3.18 -6.60
N VAL A 154 -19.86 -3.70 -5.56
CA VAL A 154 -19.25 -4.59 -4.55
C VAL A 154 -18.78 -5.90 -5.17
N GLN A 155 -19.61 -6.52 -6.00
CA GLN A 155 -19.27 -7.77 -6.69
C GLN A 155 -18.09 -7.57 -7.65
N LEU A 156 -18.11 -6.51 -8.46
CA LEU A 156 -17.01 -6.16 -9.35
C LEU A 156 -15.73 -5.99 -8.54
N ALA A 157 -15.76 -5.18 -7.49
CA ALA A 157 -14.61 -4.92 -6.65
C ALA A 157 -14.02 -6.19 -6.04
N ARG A 158 -14.89 -7.07 -5.53
CA ARG A 158 -14.51 -8.35 -4.93
C ARG A 158 -13.86 -9.30 -5.93
N ILE A 159 -14.39 -9.39 -7.16
CA ILE A 159 -13.80 -10.21 -8.23
C ILE A 159 -12.44 -9.65 -8.65
N LEU A 160 -12.32 -8.33 -8.85
CA LEU A 160 -11.05 -7.69 -9.19
C LEU A 160 -9.98 -7.93 -8.10
N GLN A 161 -10.33 -7.75 -6.83
CA GLN A 161 -9.44 -8.02 -5.70
C GLN A 161 -9.01 -9.50 -5.65
N TYR A 162 -9.94 -10.42 -5.89
CA TYR A 162 -9.65 -11.86 -5.93
C TYR A 162 -8.67 -12.21 -7.07
N LEU A 163 -8.86 -11.61 -8.25
CA LEU A 163 -8.00 -11.83 -9.41
C LEU A 163 -6.61 -11.26 -9.19
N GLU A 164 -6.48 -10.04 -8.67
CA GLU A 164 -5.20 -9.41 -8.38
C GLU A 164 -4.42 -10.18 -7.31
N CYS A 165 -5.09 -10.76 -6.31
CA CYS A 165 -4.43 -11.49 -5.25
C CYS A 165 -3.67 -12.73 -5.77
N PRO A 166 -2.36 -12.86 -5.48
CA PRO A 166 -1.59 -14.05 -5.81
C PRO A 166 -2.24 -15.34 -5.30
N GLN A 167 -2.18 -16.41 -6.10
CA GLN A 167 -2.92 -17.65 -5.85
C GLN A 167 -2.65 -18.26 -4.47
N TYR A 168 -1.40 -18.23 -4.01
CA TYR A 168 -0.99 -18.77 -2.70
C TYR A 168 -1.50 -17.97 -1.50
N LEU A 169 -2.02 -16.76 -1.72
CA LEU A 169 -2.58 -15.89 -0.68
C LEU A 169 -4.11 -15.91 -0.65
N ARG A 170 -4.78 -16.38 -1.71
CA ARG A 170 -6.25 -16.29 -1.84
C ARG A 170 -6.98 -16.96 -0.67
N LYS A 171 -6.51 -18.12 -0.21
CA LYS A 171 -7.10 -18.83 0.93
C LYS A 171 -7.02 -18.05 2.25
N SER A 172 -6.07 -17.12 2.38
CA SER A 172 -5.88 -16.30 3.57
C SER A 172 -6.75 -15.05 3.57
N PHE A 173 -7.08 -14.50 2.40
CA PHE A 173 -7.81 -13.24 2.26
C PHE A 173 -9.26 -13.39 1.83
N PHE A 174 -9.61 -14.47 1.12
CA PHE A 174 -10.92 -14.64 0.52
C PHE A 174 -11.60 -15.88 1.10
N PRO A 175 -12.56 -15.72 2.02
CA PRO A 175 -13.43 -16.82 2.42
C PRO A 175 -14.29 -17.28 1.24
N LYS A 176 -14.88 -18.47 1.35
CA LYS A 176 -15.84 -18.94 0.35
C LYS A 176 -17.00 -17.95 0.29
N HIS A 177 -17.26 -17.43 -0.91
CA HIS A 177 -18.24 -16.38 -1.11
C HIS A 177 -18.98 -16.60 -2.44
N GLN A 178 -20.28 -16.30 -2.46
CA GLN A 178 -21.17 -16.54 -3.60
C GLN A 178 -20.73 -15.78 -4.87
N ASP A 179 -20.29 -14.53 -4.73
CA ASP A 179 -19.72 -13.74 -5.86
C ASP A 179 -18.51 -14.39 -6.53
N LEU A 180 -17.82 -15.28 -5.83
CA LEU A 180 -16.62 -15.97 -6.33
C LEU A 180 -16.94 -17.40 -6.78
N GLN A 181 -18.22 -17.80 -6.85
CA GLN A 181 -18.61 -19.15 -7.24
C GLN A 181 -18.11 -19.55 -8.63
N PHE A 182 -18.05 -18.58 -9.56
CA PHE A 182 -17.56 -18.77 -10.93
C PHE A 182 -16.12 -18.30 -11.13
N ALA A 183 -15.36 -18.08 -10.05
CA ALA A 183 -13.98 -17.62 -10.17
C ALA A 183 -13.07 -18.60 -10.93
N GLY A 184 -13.46 -19.87 -11.02
CA GLY A 184 -12.76 -20.88 -11.82
C GLY A 184 -12.92 -20.72 -13.35
N LEU A 185 -13.90 -19.93 -13.81
CA LEU A 185 -14.09 -19.60 -15.23
C LEU A 185 -13.13 -18.49 -15.70
N LEU A 186 -12.60 -17.70 -14.76
CA LEU A 186 -11.86 -16.48 -15.06
C LEU A 186 -10.48 -16.80 -15.62
N ASN A 187 -10.12 -16.10 -16.68
CA ASN A 187 -8.77 -16.15 -17.24
C ASN A 187 -7.77 -15.62 -16.20
N PRO A 188 -6.62 -16.30 -15.99
CA PRO A 188 -5.61 -15.85 -15.04
C PRO A 188 -5.06 -14.47 -15.44
N LEU A 189 -4.58 -13.67 -14.49
CA LEU A 189 -3.93 -12.39 -14.83
C LEU A 189 -2.47 -12.59 -15.24
N ASP A 190 -1.80 -13.60 -14.65
CA ASP A 190 -0.38 -13.92 -14.87
C ASP A 190 0.54 -12.68 -14.75
N SER A 191 0.25 -11.83 -13.76
CA SER A 191 1.04 -10.63 -13.44
C SER A 191 2.39 -10.98 -12.80
N PRO A 192 3.41 -10.09 -12.80
CA PRO A 192 4.74 -10.37 -12.23
C PRO A 192 4.76 -10.78 -10.76
N HIS A 193 3.73 -10.43 -9.98
CA HIS A 193 3.59 -10.85 -8.57
C HIS A 193 2.85 -12.19 -8.40
N HIS A 194 2.35 -12.81 -9.48
CA HIS A 194 1.70 -14.13 -9.50
C HIS A 194 2.71 -15.26 -9.71
N LEU A 195 3.77 -15.23 -8.91
CA LEU A 195 4.93 -16.12 -9.04
C LEU A 195 4.59 -17.56 -8.67
N ARG A 196 5.24 -18.51 -9.36
CA ARG A 196 5.24 -19.92 -8.96
C ARG A 196 6.13 -20.13 -7.73
N ILE A 197 6.00 -21.28 -7.08
CA ILE A 197 6.74 -21.58 -5.84
C ILE A 197 8.27 -21.60 -6.01
N ASP A 198 8.74 -22.03 -7.17
CA ASP A 198 10.17 -22.22 -7.49
C ASP A 198 10.76 -21.08 -8.33
N GLU A 199 9.98 -20.03 -8.60
CA GLU A 199 10.41 -18.88 -9.39
C GLU A 199 11.19 -17.88 -8.52
N ASP A 200 12.41 -17.52 -8.89
CA ASP A 200 13.16 -16.52 -8.15
C ASP A 200 12.74 -15.10 -8.57
N SER A 201 12.50 -14.24 -7.58
CA SER A 201 12.14 -12.84 -7.78
C SER A 201 12.71 -12.00 -6.64
N GLU A 202 13.05 -10.74 -6.94
CA GLU A 202 13.53 -9.78 -5.94
C GLU A 202 12.43 -9.40 -4.94
N TYR A 203 11.19 -9.32 -5.42
CA TYR A 203 10.03 -8.94 -4.63
C TYR A 203 9.01 -10.09 -4.58
N ARG A 204 8.36 -10.25 -3.44
CA ARG A 204 7.21 -11.16 -3.30
C ARG A 204 6.15 -10.57 -2.39
N GLU A 205 4.89 -10.82 -2.75
CA GLU A 205 3.77 -10.60 -1.86
C GLU A 205 3.73 -11.69 -0.79
N GLY A 206 3.22 -11.36 0.40
CA GLY A 206 3.12 -12.32 1.47
C GLY A 206 2.11 -11.94 2.55
N VAL A 207 1.77 -12.91 3.40
CA VAL A 207 0.91 -12.71 4.57
C VAL A 207 1.66 -13.02 5.86
N VAL A 208 1.53 -12.13 6.85
CA VAL A 208 2.17 -12.31 8.16
C VAL A 208 1.54 -13.49 8.91
N LEU A 209 2.37 -14.44 9.32
CA LEU A 209 1.96 -15.68 9.97
C LEU A 209 1.78 -15.51 11.48
N ASN A 210 0.87 -16.31 12.04
CA ASN A 210 0.73 -16.44 13.50
C ASN A 210 1.84 -17.34 14.06
N ARG A 211 3.07 -16.83 14.08
CA ARG A 211 4.24 -17.56 14.57
C ARG A 211 4.90 -16.77 15.70
N PRO A 212 5.06 -17.37 16.91
CA PRO A 212 5.70 -16.68 18.01
C PRO A 212 7.18 -16.41 17.70
N THR A 213 7.63 -15.18 17.91
CA THR A 213 9.01 -14.76 17.70
C THR A 213 9.59 -14.17 18.98
N LYS A 214 10.90 -14.32 19.16
CA LYS A 214 11.60 -13.67 20.29
C LYS A 214 11.54 -12.15 20.10
N PRO A 215 11.47 -11.35 21.18
CA PRO A 215 11.52 -9.90 21.08
C PRO A 215 12.71 -9.43 20.23
N GLY A 216 12.44 -8.54 19.28
CA GLY A 216 13.47 -8.01 18.36
C GLY A 216 13.85 -8.93 17.18
N LYS A 217 13.15 -10.05 16.96
CA LYS A 217 13.38 -10.95 15.79
C LYS A 217 12.37 -10.80 14.66
N GLY A 218 11.51 -9.77 14.72
CA GLY A 218 10.50 -9.47 13.70
C GLY A 218 9.40 -10.54 13.58
N SER A 219 8.76 -10.62 12.41
CA SER A 219 7.70 -11.60 12.11
C SER A 219 8.11 -12.61 11.03
N PHE A 220 7.32 -13.66 10.86
CA PHE A 220 7.43 -14.60 9.73
C PHE A 220 6.31 -14.35 8.72
N VAL A 221 6.63 -14.48 7.45
CA VAL A 221 5.72 -14.21 6.33
C VAL A 221 5.68 -15.42 5.40
N ASN A 222 4.48 -15.81 4.97
CA ASN A 222 4.30 -16.75 3.87
C ASN A 222 4.29 -15.98 2.54
N CYS A 223 5.39 -16.08 1.79
CA CYS A 223 5.55 -15.46 0.46
C CYS A 223 5.34 -16.45 -0.70
N GLY A 224 4.60 -17.55 -0.48
CA GLY A 224 4.34 -18.55 -1.51
C GLY A 224 5.58 -19.33 -1.95
N MET A 225 6.55 -19.48 -1.04
CA MET A 225 7.80 -20.21 -1.26
C MET A 225 7.84 -21.47 -0.41
N ARG A 226 8.75 -22.40 -0.72
CA ARG A 226 8.96 -23.61 0.12
C ARG A 226 9.38 -23.28 1.56
N LYS A 227 10.06 -22.15 1.76
CA LYS A 227 10.54 -21.68 3.07
C LYS A 227 9.88 -20.35 3.40
N GLU A 228 9.45 -20.20 4.65
CA GLU A 228 8.97 -18.94 5.18
C GLU A 228 10.06 -17.86 5.16
N VAL A 229 9.64 -16.61 5.07
CA VAL A 229 10.52 -15.44 5.08
C VAL A 229 10.45 -14.75 6.43
N GLN A 230 11.59 -14.62 7.11
CA GLN A 230 11.71 -13.80 8.31
C GLN A 230 11.96 -12.34 7.91
N ILE A 231 11.11 -11.46 8.41
CA ILE A 231 11.21 -10.01 8.21
C ILE A 231 11.75 -9.30 9.46
N ASP A 232 12.22 -8.08 9.28
CA ASP A 232 12.82 -7.21 10.31
C ASP A 232 11.80 -6.52 11.22
N LYS A 233 10.56 -6.36 10.75
CA LYS A 233 9.47 -5.69 11.49
C LYS A 233 8.56 -6.68 12.21
N LEU A 234 8.08 -6.27 13.39
CA LEU A 234 6.99 -6.95 14.08
C LEU A 234 5.67 -6.39 13.58
N LEU A 235 4.95 -7.20 12.80
CA LEU A 235 3.68 -6.82 12.18
C LEU A 235 2.53 -7.68 12.69
N GLN A 236 1.31 -7.14 12.59
CA GLN A 236 0.09 -7.85 12.94
C GLN A 236 -0.12 -9.06 12.02
N VAL A 237 -0.57 -10.16 12.61
CA VAL A 237 -0.91 -11.39 11.91
C VAL A 237 -2.00 -11.13 10.87
N GLY A 238 -1.89 -11.75 9.70
CA GLY A 238 -2.88 -11.63 8.63
C GLY A 238 -2.69 -10.41 7.73
N VAL A 239 -1.75 -9.51 8.03
CA VAL A 239 -1.47 -8.35 7.17
C VAL A 239 -0.76 -8.79 5.89
N ARG A 240 -1.23 -8.29 4.73
CA ARG A 240 -0.55 -8.43 3.43
C ARG A 240 0.64 -7.48 3.36
N VAL A 241 1.79 -7.99 2.94
CA VAL A 241 3.04 -7.23 2.86
C VAL A 241 3.80 -7.54 1.57
N THR A 242 4.46 -6.52 1.04
CA THR A 242 5.45 -6.66 -0.03
C THR A 242 6.83 -6.82 0.59
N VAL A 243 7.51 -7.91 0.26
CA VAL A 243 8.82 -8.27 0.84
C VAL A 243 9.87 -8.26 -0.26
N ARG A 244 10.94 -7.49 -0.04
CA ARG A 244 12.16 -7.58 -0.84
C ARG A 244 13.06 -8.67 -0.25
N LEU A 245 13.37 -9.70 -1.03
CA LEU A 245 14.17 -10.83 -0.59
C LEU A 245 15.66 -10.48 -0.60
N HIS A 246 16.40 -10.99 0.39
CA HIS A 246 17.86 -10.90 0.37
C HIS A 246 18.46 -11.98 -0.54
N PRO A 247 19.45 -11.63 -1.40
CA PRO A 247 20.04 -12.57 -2.37
C PRO A 247 20.77 -13.76 -1.71
N ASP A 248 21.47 -13.56 -0.59
CA ASP A 248 22.40 -14.55 0.00
C ASP A 248 21.79 -15.63 0.93
N ASN A 249 20.51 -15.97 0.77
CA ASN A 249 19.80 -16.82 1.77
C ASN A 249 19.07 -18.06 1.23
N ALA A 250 19.31 -18.49 -0.01
CA ALA A 250 18.62 -19.64 -0.59
C ALA A 250 18.85 -20.96 0.20
N GLU A 251 20.06 -21.19 0.70
CA GLU A 251 20.46 -22.43 1.39
C GLU A 251 20.03 -22.49 2.86
N LYS A 252 19.75 -21.35 3.49
CA LYS A 252 19.39 -21.30 4.93
C LYS A 252 18.01 -21.92 5.18
N ARG A 253 17.80 -22.46 6.38
CA ARG A 253 16.49 -23.03 6.80
C ARG A 253 15.34 -22.03 6.71
N VAL A 254 15.64 -20.73 6.81
CA VAL A 254 14.69 -19.61 6.74
C VAL A 254 15.26 -18.56 5.78
N ARG A 255 14.46 -18.10 4.81
CA ARG A 255 14.84 -16.96 3.97
C ARG A 255 14.65 -15.66 4.75
N LYS A 256 15.46 -14.65 4.47
CA LYS A 256 15.28 -13.31 5.09
C LYS A 256 14.89 -12.31 4.03
N GLY A 257 14.09 -11.34 4.41
CA GLY A 257 13.73 -10.19 3.58
C GLY A 257 13.41 -8.98 4.42
N ILE A 258 13.18 -7.85 3.75
CA ILE A 258 12.76 -6.60 4.37
C ILE A 258 11.38 -6.22 3.83
N VAL A 259 10.53 -5.66 4.70
CA VAL A 259 9.23 -5.13 4.26
C VAL A 259 9.44 -3.77 3.63
N VAL A 260 9.05 -3.66 2.37
CA VAL A 260 9.16 -2.45 1.55
C VAL A 260 7.77 -1.87 1.26
N SER A 261 7.73 -0.69 0.64
CA SER A 261 6.48 -0.13 0.13
C SER A 261 5.91 -1.04 -0.97
N PRO A 262 4.57 -1.23 -1.06
CA PRO A 262 3.94 -1.90 -2.19
C PRO A 262 4.23 -1.21 -3.55
N GLN A 263 4.69 0.04 -3.52
CA GLN A 263 5.09 0.79 -4.71
C GLN A 263 6.54 0.54 -5.13
N SER A 264 7.40 0.04 -4.24
CA SER A 264 8.83 -0.18 -4.51
C SER A 264 9.11 -1.09 -5.72
N PRO A 265 8.37 -2.20 -5.95
CA PRO A 265 8.56 -3.00 -7.15
C PRO A 265 8.40 -2.18 -8.44
N ARG A 266 7.45 -1.23 -8.46
CA ARG A 266 7.20 -0.32 -9.58
C ARG A 266 8.22 0.81 -9.67
N THR A 267 8.43 1.56 -8.60
CA THR A 267 9.27 2.78 -8.60
C THR A 267 10.76 2.46 -8.64
N ASP A 268 11.17 1.36 -8.01
CA ASP A 268 12.58 1.03 -7.83
C ASP A 268 12.97 -0.13 -8.76
N GLY A 269 12.08 -1.13 -8.90
CA GLY A 269 12.30 -2.34 -9.70
C GLY A 269 11.78 -2.30 -11.14
N GLY A 270 10.97 -1.32 -11.52
CA GLY A 270 10.35 -1.25 -12.85
C GLY A 270 9.35 -2.37 -13.15
N LEU A 271 8.89 -3.09 -12.13
CA LEU A 271 7.94 -4.20 -12.26
C LEU A 271 6.51 -3.70 -12.07
N TYR A 272 5.59 -4.15 -12.93
CA TYR A 272 4.17 -4.03 -12.63
C TYR A 272 3.80 -4.94 -11.46
N TRP A 273 3.05 -4.41 -10.48
CA TRP A 273 2.81 -5.08 -9.20
C TRP A 273 1.32 -5.20 -8.85
N GLY A 274 0.49 -5.35 -9.88
CA GLY A 274 -0.97 -5.40 -9.73
C GLY A 274 -1.60 -4.03 -9.57
N TYR A 275 -2.91 -4.04 -9.27
CA TYR A 275 -3.71 -2.86 -9.02
C TYR A 275 -4.32 -2.89 -7.62
N ARG A 276 -4.58 -1.71 -7.06
CA ARG A 276 -5.54 -1.58 -5.95
C ARG A 276 -6.94 -1.39 -6.50
N VAL A 277 -7.94 -1.80 -5.73
CA VAL A 277 -9.35 -1.57 -6.07
C VAL A 277 -9.96 -0.63 -5.04
N ARG A 278 -10.63 0.43 -5.50
CA ARG A 278 -11.30 1.42 -4.66
C ARG A 278 -12.76 1.57 -5.08
N LEU A 279 -13.66 1.60 -4.11
CA LEU A 279 -15.07 1.97 -4.33
C LEU A 279 -15.22 3.48 -4.17
N ALA A 280 -16.04 4.08 -5.02
CA ALA A 280 -16.45 5.48 -4.93
C ALA A 280 -17.99 5.56 -4.97
N SER A 281 -18.59 6.37 -4.12
CA SER A 281 -20.06 6.47 -4.00
C SER A 281 -20.74 7.20 -5.17
N CYS A 282 -19.96 7.93 -5.96
CA CYS A 282 -20.39 8.74 -7.10
C CYS A 282 -19.16 9.18 -7.91
N ILE A 283 -19.37 9.84 -9.05
CA ILE A 283 -18.27 10.28 -9.92
C ILE A 283 -17.37 11.35 -9.24
N SER A 284 -17.93 12.27 -8.45
CA SER A 284 -17.13 13.25 -7.70
C SER A 284 -16.22 12.58 -6.67
N SER A 285 -16.68 11.52 -5.99
CA SER A 285 -15.87 10.71 -5.08
C SER A 285 -14.71 9.98 -5.76
N VAL A 286 -14.73 9.80 -7.09
CA VAL A 286 -13.56 9.34 -7.83
C VAL A 286 -12.40 10.31 -7.62
N PHE A 287 -12.67 11.62 -7.68
CA PHE A 287 -11.66 12.67 -7.57
C PHE A 287 -11.36 13.07 -6.12
N THR A 288 -12.39 13.29 -5.31
CA THR A 288 -12.24 13.84 -3.95
C THR A 288 -11.67 12.83 -2.95
N GLU A 289 -11.95 11.54 -3.14
CA GLU A 289 -11.39 10.45 -2.33
C GLU A 289 -10.14 9.83 -2.99
N CYS A 290 -9.44 10.62 -3.81
CA CYS A 290 -8.17 10.22 -4.41
C CYS A 290 -7.13 9.95 -3.31
N PRO A 291 -6.43 8.80 -3.35
CA PRO A 291 -5.43 8.44 -2.34
C PRO A 291 -4.07 9.13 -2.54
N PHE A 292 -3.92 9.93 -3.60
CA PHE A 292 -2.73 10.73 -3.85
C PHE A 292 -2.92 12.14 -3.25
N LYS A 293 -1.91 12.61 -2.51
CA LYS A 293 -1.96 13.90 -1.81
C LYS A 293 -2.26 15.08 -2.74
N ASP A 294 -1.72 15.02 -3.95
CA ASP A 294 -1.85 16.08 -4.98
C ASP A 294 -3.00 15.80 -5.96
N GLY A 295 -3.82 14.77 -5.69
CA GLY A 295 -4.89 14.32 -6.58
C GLY A 295 -4.39 13.62 -7.84
N TYR A 296 -5.31 13.46 -8.81
CA TYR A 296 -4.96 13.09 -10.18
C TYR A 296 -4.62 14.37 -10.94
N ASP A 297 -3.38 14.53 -11.35
CA ASP A 297 -2.88 15.72 -12.06
C ASP A 297 -3.09 15.65 -13.58
N LEU A 298 -3.55 14.49 -14.08
CA LEU A 298 -4.05 14.30 -15.43
C LEU A 298 -5.32 13.45 -15.41
N SER A 299 -6.46 14.01 -15.80
CA SER A 299 -7.74 13.31 -15.92
C SER A 299 -8.22 13.27 -17.38
N ILE A 300 -8.61 12.10 -17.83
CA ILE A 300 -9.06 11.82 -19.19
C ILE A 300 -10.43 11.14 -19.13
N GLY A 301 -11.47 11.78 -19.63
CA GLY A 301 -12.76 11.14 -19.87
C GLY A 301 -12.81 10.56 -21.27
N THR A 302 -13.45 9.41 -21.46
CA THR A 302 -13.62 8.78 -22.78
C THR A 302 -15.06 8.86 -23.26
N SER A 303 -15.27 9.29 -24.50
CA SER A 303 -16.59 9.34 -25.13
C SER A 303 -16.47 9.45 -26.65
N GLU A 304 -17.44 8.93 -27.40
CA GLU A 304 -17.52 9.13 -28.84
C GLU A 304 -17.64 10.61 -29.24
N LYS A 305 -18.17 11.44 -28.32
CA LYS A 305 -18.33 12.90 -28.47
C LYS A 305 -17.05 13.69 -28.13
N GLY A 306 -16.00 13.01 -27.68
CA GLY A 306 -14.73 13.64 -27.35
C GLY A 306 -13.91 14.04 -28.57
N SER A 307 -12.87 14.84 -28.36
CA SER A 307 -11.89 15.17 -29.42
C SER A 307 -11.07 13.94 -29.81
N ASN A 308 -10.57 13.89 -31.05
CA ASN A 308 -9.78 12.75 -31.52
C ASN A 308 -8.52 12.53 -30.66
N VAL A 309 -8.33 11.30 -30.16
CA VAL A 309 -7.14 10.91 -29.39
C VAL A 309 -5.86 11.14 -30.19
N GLU A 310 -5.87 11.03 -31.51
CA GLU A 310 -4.67 11.17 -32.35
C GLU A 310 -4.06 12.56 -32.25
N ASP A 311 -4.90 13.60 -32.12
CA ASP A 311 -4.50 15.00 -32.12
C ASP A 311 -4.04 15.51 -30.75
N VAL A 312 -4.25 14.73 -29.68
CA VAL A 312 -3.92 15.17 -28.31
C VAL A 312 -2.44 14.96 -27.98
N THR A 313 -1.84 15.96 -27.34
CA THR A 313 -0.57 15.83 -26.61
C THR A 313 -0.87 15.90 -25.13
N LEU A 314 -0.44 14.88 -24.37
CA LEU A 314 -0.66 14.84 -22.93
C LEU A 314 0.44 15.63 -22.21
N PRO A 315 0.10 16.46 -21.21
CA PRO A 315 1.10 17.15 -20.40
C PRO A 315 1.84 16.16 -19.51
N LYS A 316 3.03 16.55 -19.04
CA LYS A 316 3.76 15.78 -18.01
C LYS A 316 2.87 15.63 -16.78
N PHE A 317 2.83 14.42 -16.23
CA PHE A 317 1.96 14.07 -15.11
C PHE A 317 2.64 13.05 -14.20
N LYS A 318 2.10 12.89 -12.99
CA LYS A 318 2.51 11.89 -12.01
C LYS A 318 1.43 10.85 -11.72
N HIS A 319 0.16 11.26 -11.72
CA HIS A 319 -1.00 10.44 -11.40
C HIS A 319 -2.10 10.64 -12.45
N ALA A 320 -2.12 9.81 -13.48
CA ALA A 320 -3.15 9.84 -14.51
C ALA A 320 -4.40 9.05 -14.10
N LEU A 321 -5.57 9.55 -14.48
CA LEU A 321 -6.86 8.90 -14.34
C LEU A 321 -7.57 8.85 -15.70
N VAL A 322 -7.97 7.66 -16.15
CA VAL A 322 -8.82 7.45 -17.34
C VAL A 322 -10.19 6.99 -16.89
N VAL A 323 -11.25 7.70 -17.27
CA VAL A 323 -12.62 7.47 -16.79
C VAL A 323 -13.52 7.05 -17.95
N PHE A 324 -14.19 5.92 -17.75
CA PHE A 324 -15.11 5.32 -18.69
C PHE A 324 -16.55 5.42 -18.18
N GLY A 325 -17.48 5.67 -19.09
CA GLY A 325 -18.92 5.62 -18.81
C GLY A 325 -19.50 4.22 -18.89
N GLY A 326 -20.71 4.07 -18.36
CA GLY A 326 -21.51 2.86 -18.51
C GLY A 326 -22.26 2.84 -19.84
N LEU A 327 -23.43 2.18 -19.85
CA LEU A 327 -24.27 2.08 -21.05
C LEU A 327 -24.76 3.45 -21.56
N GLN A 328 -24.98 4.40 -20.64
CA GLN A 328 -25.50 5.74 -20.92
C GLN A 328 -24.40 6.80 -20.99
N GLY A 329 -23.14 6.40 -21.17
CA GLY A 329 -21.99 7.32 -21.16
C GLY A 329 -21.65 7.85 -19.77
N LEU A 330 -20.86 8.92 -19.72
CA LEU A 330 -20.49 9.60 -18.48
C LEU A 330 -21.57 10.60 -18.04
N GLU A 331 -22.45 10.97 -18.96
CA GLU A 331 -23.61 11.83 -18.76
C GLU A 331 -24.46 11.32 -17.59
N ALA A 332 -24.79 10.01 -17.58
CA ALA A 332 -25.58 9.42 -16.51
C ALA A 332 -24.93 9.54 -15.12
N SER A 333 -23.59 9.44 -15.05
CA SER A 333 -22.86 9.56 -13.78
C SER A 333 -22.80 11.00 -13.29
N VAL A 334 -22.75 11.97 -14.21
CA VAL A 334 -22.74 13.40 -13.90
C VAL A 334 -24.13 13.87 -13.46
N ASP A 335 -25.17 13.48 -14.20
CA ASP A 335 -26.55 13.86 -13.91
C ASP A 335 -27.04 13.34 -12.55
N SER A 336 -26.52 12.20 -12.09
CA SER A 336 -26.90 11.61 -10.81
C SER A 336 -26.14 12.15 -9.61
N ASP A 337 -24.99 12.82 -9.81
CA ASP A 337 -24.14 13.30 -8.73
C ASP A 337 -24.51 14.72 -8.30
N GLN A 338 -25.23 14.82 -7.18
CA GLN A 338 -25.67 16.10 -6.60
C GLN A 338 -24.51 17.04 -6.20
N ASN A 339 -23.27 16.53 -6.08
CA ASN A 339 -22.11 17.35 -5.75
C ASN A 339 -21.51 18.04 -6.98
N VAL A 340 -21.95 17.66 -8.18
CA VAL A 340 -21.46 18.19 -9.45
C VAL A 340 -22.57 19.04 -10.08
N ASN A 341 -22.32 20.34 -10.22
CA ASN A 341 -23.28 21.27 -10.85
C ASN A 341 -22.83 21.61 -12.27
N ILE A 342 -22.63 20.59 -13.11
CA ILE A 342 -22.31 20.74 -14.53
C ILE A 342 -23.20 19.80 -15.34
N THR A 343 -23.52 20.19 -16.56
CA THR A 343 -24.31 19.37 -17.49
C THR A 343 -23.44 18.62 -18.50
N GLU A 344 -22.26 19.16 -18.79
CA GLU A 344 -21.34 18.61 -19.80
C GLU A 344 -20.21 17.85 -19.10
N PRO A 345 -20.11 16.51 -19.26
CA PRO A 345 -19.07 15.72 -18.61
C PRO A 345 -17.65 16.13 -18.97
N SER A 346 -17.44 16.71 -20.15
CA SER A 346 -16.14 17.19 -20.62
C SER A 346 -15.47 18.17 -19.65
N LEU A 347 -16.26 18.94 -18.89
CA LEU A 347 -15.77 19.92 -17.92
C LEU A 347 -15.15 19.30 -16.66
N LEU A 348 -15.31 17.99 -16.42
CA LEU A 348 -14.65 17.28 -15.31
C LEU A 348 -13.20 16.94 -15.60
N PHE A 349 -12.79 16.95 -16.87
CA PHE A 349 -11.57 16.31 -17.31
C PHE A 349 -10.60 17.33 -17.92
N ASN A 350 -9.30 17.06 -17.77
CA ASN A 350 -8.30 17.81 -18.54
C ASN A 350 -8.43 17.52 -20.04
N HIS A 351 -8.75 16.27 -20.39
CA HIS A 351 -9.05 15.87 -21.77
C HIS A 351 -10.32 15.02 -21.82
N TYR A 352 -11.13 15.21 -22.85
CA TYR A 352 -12.31 14.40 -23.13
C TYR A 352 -12.21 13.85 -24.55
N LEU A 353 -11.93 12.55 -24.68
CA LEU A 353 -11.37 11.97 -25.89
C LEU A 353 -12.24 10.89 -26.51
N ASN A 354 -12.33 10.90 -27.84
CA ASN A 354 -12.74 9.76 -28.65
C ASN A 354 -11.49 8.97 -29.03
N THR A 355 -11.42 7.72 -28.54
CA THR A 355 -10.27 6.82 -28.73
C THR A 355 -10.43 5.84 -29.89
N CYS A 356 -11.57 5.88 -30.58
CA CYS A 356 -11.86 5.04 -31.75
C CYS A 356 -12.64 5.84 -32.80
N PRO A 357 -12.02 6.87 -33.43
CA PRO A 357 -12.68 7.66 -34.45
C PRO A 357 -13.11 6.76 -35.63
N GLY A 358 -14.32 6.99 -36.15
CA GLY A 358 -14.87 6.19 -37.25
C GLY A 358 -15.27 4.77 -36.87
N GLN A 359 -15.63 4.52 -35.59
CA GLN A 359 -16.11 3.21 -35.13
C GLN A 359 -17.23 2.65 -36.03
N GLY A 360 -17.11 1.38 -36.40
CA GLY A 360 -18.10 0.69 -37.26
C GLY A 360 -19.32 0.15 -36.51
N SER A 361 -19.26 0.10 -35.17
CA SER A 361 -20.40 -0.22 -34.31
C SER A 361 -21.03 1.07 -33.78
N ARG A 362 -22.35 1.08 -33.59
CA ARG A 362 -23.03 2.22 -32.94
C ARG A 362 -22.55 2.41 -31.49
N THR A 363 -22.19 1.34 -30.81
CA THR A 363 -21.77 1.37 -29.42
C THR A 363 -20.56 0.47 -29.23
N ILE A 364 -19.56 0.98 -28.51
CA ILE A 364 -18.44 0.19 -27.99
C ILE A 364 -18.73 -0.08 -26.51
N ARG A 365 -18.74 -1.35 -26.10
CA ARG A 365 -19.01 -1.70 -24.69
C ARG A 365 -17.83 -1.28 -23.81
N THR A 366 -18.10 -0.99 -22.53
CA THR A 366 -17.07 -0.45 -21.61
C THR A 366 -15.81 -1.32 -21.53
N GLU A 367 -15.92 -2.65 -21.47
CA GLU A 367 -14.75 -3.54 -21.43
C GLU A 367 -13.95 -3.59 -22.74
N GLU A 368 -14.60 -3.33 -23.88
CA GLU A 368 -13.94 -3.16 -25.19
C GLU A 368 -13.23 -1.80 -25.23
N ALA A 369 -13.94 -0.75 -24.80
CA ALA A 369 -13.44 0.62 -24.75
C ALA A 369 -12.19 0.76 -23.87
N ILE A 370 -12.10 0.02 -22.76
CA ILE A 370 -10.89 0.01 -21.91
C ILE A 370 -9.68 -0.47 -22.72
N LEU A 371 -9.79 -1.59 -23.43
CA LEU A 371 -8.67 -2.11 -24.23
C LEU A 371 -8.27 -1.16 -25.36
N ILE A 372 -9.25 -0.63 -26.09
CA ILE A 372 -9.02 0.29 -27.21
C ILE A 372 -8.37 1.57 -26.71
N SER A 373 -8.94 2.18 -25.67
CA SER A 373 -8.50 3.47 -25.14
C SER A 373 -7.11 3.37 -24.50
N LEU A 374 -6.85 2.35 -23.69
CA LEU A 374 -5.54 2.18 -23.08
C LEU A 374 -4.46 1.86 -24.12
N SER A 375 -4.80 1.17 -25.21
CA SER A 375 -3.90 0.95 -26.35
C SER A 375 -3.55 2.27 -27.05
N ALA A 376 -4.57 3.09 -27.36
CA ALA A 376 -4.38 4.38 -28.02
C ALA A 376 -3.63 5.40 -27.15
N LEU A 377 -3.87 5.39 -25.83
CA LEU A 377 -3.25 6.31 -24.88
C LEU A 377 -1.84 5.91 -24.46
N ARG A 378 -1.48 4.62 -24.52
CA ARG A 378 -0.17 4.11 -24.08
C ARG A 378 1.02 4.90 -24.64
N PRO A 379 1.21 5.08 -25.96
CA PRO A 379 2.35 5.83 -26.48
C PRO A 379 2.37 7.30 -26.01
N LYS A 380 1.18 7.91 -25.83
CA LYS A 380 1.04 9.30 -25.36
C LYS A 380 1.39 9.43 -23.88
N ILE A 381 0.97 8.47 -23.06
CA ILE A 381 1.32 8.35 -21.64
C ILE A 381 2.83 8.16 -21.47
N GLU A 382 3.43 7.24 -22.25
CA GLU A 382 4.87 6.98 -22.21
C GLU A 382 5.65 8.25 -22.60
N ALA A 383 5.27 8.97 -23.66
CA ALA A 383 5.90 10.23 -24.06
C ALA A 383 5.79 11.33 -22.98
N ALA A 384 4.61 11.51 -22.38
CA ALA A 384 4.39 12.50 -21.34
C ALA A 384 5.20 12.20 -20.07
N SER A 385 5.42 10.93 -19.74
CA SER A 385 6.18 10.53 -18.55
C SER A 385 7.70 10.74 -18.67
N HIS A 386 8.25 10.75 -19.89
CA HIS A 386 9.69 10.90 -20.16
C HIS A 386 10.11 12.33 -20.53
N SER A 387 9.18 13.28 -20.57
CA SER A 387 9.48 14.66 -20.96
C SER A 387 10.37 15.36 -19.91
N PRO A 388 11.55 15.89 -20.27
CA PRO A 388 12.43 16.61 -19.35
C PRO A 388 11.76 17.89 -18.85
N GLU A 389 12.10 18.33 -17.62
CA GLU A 389 11.57 19.58 -17.07
C GLU A 389 12.08 20.77 -17.87
N GLY A 390 11.18 21.47 -18.57
CA GLY A 390 11.46 22.79 -19.17
C GLY A 390 11.85 22.81 -20.64
N SER A 391 11.02 22.23 -21.52
CA SER A 391 10.99 22.57 -22.95
C SER A 391 9.81 23.48 -23.27
#